data_AF-A0A2W4R809-F1
#
_entry.id   AF-A0A2W4R809-F1
#
_cell.length_a   1.000
_cell.length_b   1.000
_cell.length_c   1.000
_cell.angle_alpha   90.00
_cell.angle_beta   90.00
_cell.angle_gamma   90.00
#
_symmetry.space_group_name_H-M   'P 1'
#
loop_
_entity.id
_entity.type
_entity.pdbx_description
1 polymer ?
#
loop_
_entity_poly.entity_id
_entity_poly.type
_entity_poly.pdbx_seq_one_letter_code
_entity_poly.pdbx_strand_id
1 'polypeptide(L)'
;MAENKSFERERLKAAYRVFQRFALEDQRAYYAQAVQRYRKAAGQANLLRATLALLTGLSAALAGLLVAAYLTTGSFANNGECSRLGAPESLFQDAPPAEGAPATQALRPAYCNSLEAFVMVLTVITIVAPALGAAFTTLADLYQWDRLASIYETALENLEVADAQSPVEDMPDLEYRASLRAYAEGALDVMRDESAQWGLSARAPLQLEKFLEEERLKAQRVGGSADDLTLGTPEPPAPDRPKT
;
A
#
# COMPACT_ATOMS: atom_id res chain seq x y z
N MET A 1 -9.07 -41.30 37.90
CA MET A 1 -8.47 -39.95 37.70
C MET A 1 -7.51 -39.88 36.51
N ALA A 2 -6.74 -40.93 36.17
CA ALA A 2 -5.83 -40.90 35.02
C ALA A 2 -6.54 -40.73 33.66
N GLU A 3 -7.70 -41.38 33.47
CA GLU A 3 -8.49 -41.33 32.23
C GLU A 3 -9.00 -39.92 31.87
N ASN A 4 -9.27 -39.07 32.87
CA ASN A 4 -9.73 -37.71 32.61
C ASN A 4 -8.60 -36.80 32.08
N LYS A 5 -7.33 -37.09 32.46
CA LYS A 5 -6.16 -36.31 32.02
C LYS A 5 -5.84 -36.52 30.55
N SER A 6 -5.91 -37.76 30.07
CA SER A 6 -5.67 -38.07 28.65
C SER A 6 -6.70 -37.40 27.74
N PHE A 7 -7.98 -37.42 28.15
CA PHE A 7 -9.05 -36.76 27.40
C PHE A 7 -8.87 -35.23 27.33
N GLU A 8 -8.50 -34.59 28.44
CA GLU A 8 -8.23 -33.14 28.44
C GLU A 8 -7.04 -32.79 27.52
N ARG A 9 -5.97 -33.59 27.54
CA ARG A 9 -4.80 -33.40 26.67
C ARG A 9 -5.15 -33.53 25.20
N GLU A 10 -5.94 -34.54 24.81
CA GLU A 10 -6.40 -34.70 23.43
C GLU A 10 -7.26 -33.52 22.97
N ARG A 11 -8.14 -33.01 23.84
CA ARG A 11 -8.96 -31.83 23.55
C ARG A 11 -8.11 -30.58 23.33
N LEU A 12 -7.08 -30.36 24.15
CA LEU A 12 -6.15 -29.22 23.97
C LEU A 12 -5.32 -29.37 22.68
N LYS A 13 -4.88 -30.59 22.33
CA LYS A 13 -4.22 -30.86 21.05
C LYS A 13 -5.14 -30.56 19.86
N ALA A 14 -6.41 -30.95 19.95
CA ALA A 14 -7.40 -30.63 18.91
C ALA A 14 -7.63 -29.12 18.79
N ALA A 15 -7.77 -28.40 19.91
CA ALA A 15 -7.93 -26.95 19.92
C ALA A 15 -6.70 -26.24 19.32
N TYR A 16 -5.49 -26.66 19.67
CA TYR A 16 -4.25 -26.16 19.08
C TYR A 16 -4.23 -26.34 17.56
N ARG A 17 -4.54 -27.53 17.04
CA ARG A 17 -4.56 -27.79 15.58
C ARG A 17 -5.56 -26.92 14.85
N VAL A 18 -6.76 -26.73 15.41
CA VAL A 18 -7.79 -25.86 14.83
C VAL A 18 -7.30 -24.41 14.80
N PHE A 19 -6.76 -23.92 15.91
CA PHE A 19 -6.24 -22.56 15.99
C PHE A 19 -5.07 -22.33 15.04
N GLN A 20 -4.08 -23.23 15.01
CA GLN A 20 -2.93 -23.16 14.12
C GLN A 20 -3.38 -23.11 12.65
N ARG A 21 -4.30 -24.01 12.25
CA ARG A 21 -4.74 -24.11 10.86
C ARG A 21 -5.59 -22.92 10.40
N PHE A 22 -6.54 -22.47 11.22
CA PHE A 22 -7.52 -21.47 10.80
C PHE A 22 -7.16 -20.04 11.22
N ALA A 23 -6.47 -19.85 12.34
CA ALA A 23 -6.05 -18.53 12.76
C ALA A 23 -4.67 -18.18 12.20
N LEU A 24 -3.66 -19.00 12.42
CA LEU A 24 -2.29 -18.62 12.05
C LEU A 24 -1.97 -18.82 10.57
N GLU A 25 -2.21 -20.00 10.02
CA GLU A 25 -1.84 -20.27 8.63
C GLU A 25 -2.62 -19.40 7.64
N ASP A 26 -3.90 -19.17 7.92
CA ASP A 26 -4.74 -18.28 7.10
C ASP A 26 -4.24 -16.83 7.16
N GLN A 27 -3.92 -16.32 8.35
CA GLN A 27 -3.38 -14.97 8.52
C GLN A 27 -1.99 -14.82 7.90
N ARG A 28 -1.10 -15.81 8.05
CA ARG A 28 0.20 -15.83 7.36
C ARG A 28 0.04 -15.79 5.85
N ALA A 29 -0.84 -16.62 5.31
CA ALA A 29 -1.12 -16.64 3.87
C ALA A 29 -1.68 -15.30 3.40
N TYR A 30 -2.59 -14.70 4.17
CA TYR A 30 -3.16 -13.39 3.89
C TYR A 30 -2.08 -12.29 3.89
N TYR A 31 -1.26 -12.17 4.94
CA TYR A 31 -0.19 -11.17 5.03
C TYR A 31 0.85 -11.35 3.93
N ALA A 32 1.29 -12.58 3.66
CA ALA A 32 2.24 -12.85 2.59
C ALA A 32 1.70 -12.43 1.21
N GLN A 33 0.43 -12.71 0.93
CA GLN A 33 -0.23 -12.24 -0.28
C GLN A 33 -0.36 -10.72 -0.31
N ALA A 34 -0.67 -10.09 0.82
CA ALA A 34 -0.79 -8.65 0.94
C ALA A 34 0.54 -7.95 0.60
N VAL A 35 1.65 -8.38 1.21
CA VAL A 35 3.01 -7.90 0.90
C VAL A 35 3.30 -7.98 -0.59
N GLN A 36 3.06 -9.14 -1.21
CA GLN A 36 3.30 -9.31 -2.64
C GLN A 36 2.44 -8.38 -3.50
N ARG A 37 1.18 -8.16 -3.13
CA ARG A 37 0.28 -7.23 -3.85
C ARG A 37 0.78 -5.79 -3.76
N TYR A 38 1.17 -5.33 -2.57
CA TYR A 38 1.65 -3.96 -2.38
C TYR A 38 3.00 -3.72 -3.06
N ARG A 39 3.95 -4.67 -2.98
CA ARG A 39 5.23 -4.58 -3.71
C ARG A 39 5.01 -4.54 -5.23
N LYS A 40 4.07 -5.33 -5.77
CA LYS A 40 3.71 -5.27 -7.20
C LYS A 40 3.08 -3.93 -7.57
N ALA A 41 2.18 -3.41 -6.76
CA ALA A 41 1.54 -2.10 -6.99
C ALA A 41 2.57 -0.96 -6.96
N ALA A 42 3.49 -0.97 -5.99
CA ALA A 42 4.60 -0.01 -5.90
C ALA A 42 5.50 -0.08 -7.15
N GLY A 43 5.84 -1.29 -7.61
CA GLY A 43 6.59 -1.50 -8.84
C GLY A 43 5.89 -0.95 -10.09
N GLN A 44 4.57 -1.19 -10.22
CA GLN A 44 3.77 -0.68 -11.33
C GLN A 44 3.67 0.85 -11.33
N ALA A 45 3.47 1.47 -10.16
CA ALA A 45 3.44 2.93 -10.03
C ALA A 45 4.78 3.56 -10.42
N ASN A 46 5.90 2.97 -9.97
CA ASN A 46 7.24 3.42 -10.34
C ASN A 46 7.52 3.28 -11.85
N LEU A 47 7.09 2.17 -12.45
CA LEU A 47 7.21 1.97 -13.89
C LEU A 47 6.42 3.03 -14.65
N LEU A 48 5.17 3.31 -14.26
CA LEU A 48 4.34 4.32 -14.90
C LEU A 48 4.94 5.73 -14.76
N ARG A 49 5.51 6.06 -13.60
CA ARG A 49 6.21 7.34 -13.39
C ARG A 49 7.42 7.45 -14.31
N ALA A 50 8.21 6.38 -14.44
CA ALA A 50 9.37 6.36 -15.32
C ALA A 50 8.98 6.49 -16.81
N THR A 51 7.91 5.81 -17.24
CA THR A 51 7.44 5.91 -18.64
C THR A 51 6.88 7.30 -18.95
N LEU A 52 6.13 7.92 -18.04
CA LEU A 52 5.63 9.28 -18.20
C LEU A 52 6.78 10.31 -18.22
N ALA A 53 7.79 10.15 -17.36
CA ALA A 53 8.97 11.00 -17.36
C ALA A 53 9.75 10.88 -18.68
N LEU A 54 9.92 9.65 -19.19
CA LEU A 54 10.58 9.40 -20.47
C LEU A 54 9.80 10.00 -21.64
N LEU A 55 8.48 9.80 -21.70
CA LEU A 55 7.62 10.37 -22.74
C LEU A 55 7.65 11.90 -22.72
N THR A 56 7.65 12.49 -21.53
CA THR A 56 7.76 13.94 -21.36
C THR A 56 9.12 14.44 -21.88
N GLY A 57 10.22 13.82 -21.46
CA GLY A 57 11.56 14.20 -21.89
C GLY A 57 11.77 14.05 -23.40
N LEU A 58 11.27 12.96 -23.98
CA LEU A 58 11.33 12.71 -25.42
C LEU A 58 10.47 13.71 -26.21
N SER A 59 9.26 14.02 -25.72
CA SER A 59 8.38 15.02 -26.35
C SER A 59 9.00 16.41 -26.31
N ALA A 60 9.58 16.81 -25.16
CA ALA A 60 10.26 18.09 -25.02
C ALA A 60 11.51 18.18 -25.92
N ALA A 61 12.30 17.10 -26.02
CA ALA A 61 13.47 17.05 -26.90
C ALA A 61 13.07 17.14 -28.38
N LEU A 62 12.04 16.41 -28.81
CA LEU A 62 11.53 16.48 -30.18
C LEU A 62 10.93 17.85 -30.51
N ALA A 63 10.16 18.43 -29.59
CA ALA A 63 9.62 19.78 -29.76
C ALA A 63 10.75 20.81 -29.88
N GLY A 64 11.77 20.71 -29.02
CA GLY A 64 12.96 21.57 -29.08
C GLY A 64 13.75 21.41 -30.38
N LEU A 65 13.94 20.18 -30.86
CA LEU A 65 14.59 19.89 -32.14
C LEU A 65 13.79 20.48 -33.31
N LEU A 66 12.47 20.32 -33.32
CA LEU A 66 11.61 20.89 -34.36
C LEU A 66 11.66 22.42 -34.34
N VAL A 67 11.54 23.04 -33.16
CA VAL A 67 11.68 24.50 -33.02
C VAL A 67 13.06 24.96 -33.52
N ALA A 68 14.13 24.27 -33.14
CA ALA A 68 15.48 24.62 -33.58
C ALA A 68 15.66 24.43 -35.10
N ALA A 69 15.11 23.37 -35.68
CA ALA A 69 15.21 23.10 -37.11
C ALA A 69 14.34 24.04 -37.96
N TYR A 70 13.17 24.43 -37.45
CA TYR A 70 12.16 25.16 -38.23
C TYR A 70 12.07 26.66 -37.93
N LEU A 71 12.37 27.11 -36.70
CA LEU A 71 12.21 28.53 -36.30
C LEU A 71 13.52 29.31 -36.23
N THR A 72 14.67 28.66 -36.40
CA THR A 72 15.94 29.39 -36.52
C THR A 72 15.99 30.21 -37.80
N THR A 73 16.60 31.38 -37.72
CA THR A 73 16.72 32.35 -38.81
C THR A 73 17.45 31.71 -39.99
N GLY A 74 16.78 31.62 -41.15
CA GLY A 74 17.29 30.92 -42.35
C GLY A 74 16.60 29.58 -42.64
N SER A 75 15.74 29.08 -41.76
CA SER A 75 14.90 27.90 -42.02
C SER A 75 13.72 28.21 -42.97
N PHE A 76 13.34 27.20 -43.76
CA PHE A 76 12.21 27.17 -44.71
C PHE A 76 10.89 27.77 -44.16
N ALA A 77 10.58 27.60 -42.87
CA ALA A 77 9.33 28.11 -42.31
C ALA A 77 9.35 29.64 -42.07
N ASN A 78 10.52 30.20 -41.73
CA ASN A 78 10.65 31.62 -41.37
C ASN A 78 10.80 32.52 -42.62
N ASN A 79 11.22 31.94 -43.76
CA ASN A 79 11.32 32.64 -45.03
C ASN A 79 9.99 32.74 -45.80
N GLY A 80 8.87 32.31 -45.20
CA GLY A 80 7.55 32.31 -45.84
C GLY A 80 7.42 31.29 -46.98
N GLU A 81 8.31 30.29 -47.07
CA GLU A 81 8.29 29.33 -48.19
C GLU A 81 7.19 28.28 -48.08
N CYS A 82 6.66 27.98 -46.88
CA CYS A 82 5.40 27.21 -46.77
C CYS A 82 4.21 27.94 -47.42
N SER A 83 4.28 29.27 -47.55
CA SER A 83 3.31 30.09 -48.28
C SER A 83 3.61 30.13 -49.80
N ARG A 84 4.88 30.00 -50.20
CA ARG A 84 5.34 30.10 -51.60
C ARG A 84 5.37 28.78 -52.37
N LEU A 85 5.53 27.64 -51.71
CA LEU A 85 5.51 26.30 -52.34
C LEU A 85 4.12 25.89 -52.86
N GLY A 86 3.08 26.70 -52.63
CA GLY A 86 1.71 26.49 -53.13
C GLY A 86 1.42 27.05 -54.53
N ALA A 87 2.33 27.78 -55.16
CA ALA A 87 2.12 28.28 -56.52
C ALA A 87 3.43 28.26 -57.33
N PRO A 88 3.54 27.47 -58.40
CA PRO A 88 4.59 27.70 -59.38
C PRO A 88 4.33 29.08 -60.02
N GLU A 89 5.07 30.09 -59.58
CA GLU A 89 5.04 31.46 -60.11
C GLU A 89 5.27 31.49 -61.64
N SER A 90 5.89 30.44 -62.19
CA SER A 90 6.19 30.28 -63.61
C SER A 90 4.98 29.93 -64.50
N LEU A 91 3.76 29.80 -63.95
CA LEU A 91 2.55 29.49 -64.75
C LEU A 91 1.53 30.63 -64.82
N PHE A 92 1.74 31.74 -64.10
CA PHE A 92 0.76 32.84 -64.02
C PHE A 92 1.29 34.20 -64.50
N GLN A 93 2.46 34.25 -65.14
CA GLN A 93 3.14 35.52 -65.39
C GLN A 93 2.64 36.32 -66.62
N ASP A 94 1.62 35.86 -67.36
CA ASP A 94 1.12 36.60 -68.55
C ASP A 94 -0.41 36.80 -68.62
N ALA A 95 -1.17 36.48 -67.57
CA ALA A 95 -2.60 36.77 -67.57
C ALA A 95 -2.87 38.20 -67.04
N PRO A 96 -3.51 39.10 -67.82
CA PRO A 96 -3.90 40.41 -67.32
C PRO A 96 -4.82 40.26 -66.11
N PRO A 97 -4.75 41.19 -65.12
CA PRO A 97 -5.53 41.10 -63.90
C PRO A 97 -7.02 41.10 -64.24
N ALA A 98 -7.66 39.94 -64.13
CA ALA A 98 -9.10 39.85 -64.20
C ALA A 98 -9.68 40.48 -62.92
N GLU A 99 -10.09 41.75 -63.03
CA GLU A 99 -10.87 42.43 -61.99
C GLU A 99 -12.10 41.58 -61.65
N GLY A 100 -12.11 40.95 -60.48
CA GLY A 100 -13.26 40.21 -59.95
C GLY A 100 -13.07 38.71 -59.73
N ALA A 101 -11.86 38.15 -59.93
CA ALA A 101 -11.63 36.76 -59.55
C ALA A 101 -11.70 36.61 -58.01
N PRO A 102 -12.56 35.73 -57.48
CA PRO A 102 -12.63 35.46 -56.04
C PRO A 102 -11.26 34.92 -55.60
N ALA A 103 -10.75 35.45 -54.48
CA ALA A 103 -9.46 35.07 -53.91
C ALA A 103 -9.34 33.54 -53.87
N THR A 104 -8.60 32.97 -54.81
CA THR A 104 -8.29 31.55 -54.86
C THR A 104 -7.56 31.21 -53.58
N GLN A 105 -8.23 30.46 -52.71
CA GLN A 105 -7.63 29.87 -51.53
C GLN A 105 -6.49 28.98 -52.02
N ALA A 106 -5.26 29.51 -51.95
CA ALA A 106 -4.05 28.81 -52.34
C ALA A 106 -4.03 27.46 -51.61
N LEU A 107 -3.96 26.38 -52.38
CA LEU A 107 -4.01 25.02 -51.89
C LEU A 107 -2.79 24.80 -50.99
N ARG A 108 -2.98 25.00 -49.68
CA ARG A 108 -1.91 24.84 -48.69
C ARG A 108 -1.41 23.40 -48.80
N PRO A 109 -0.12 23.17 -49.08
CA PRO A 109 0.35 21.82 -49.29
C PRO A 109 0.18 21.01 -48.00
N ALA A 110 -0.34 19.79 -48.14
CA ALA A 110 -0.80 18.96 -47.02
C ALA A 110 0.26 18.73 -45.93
N TYR A 111 1.55 18.84 -46.28
CA TYR A 111 2.65 18.69 -45.33
C TYR A 111 2.69 19.80 -44.26
N CYS A 112 2.42 21.08 -44.60
CA CYS A 112 2.45 22.16 -43.60
C CYS A 112 1.36 21.92 -42.53
N ASN A 113 0.17 21.45 -42.93
CA ASN A 113 -0.91 21.13 -41.99
C ASN A 113 -0.56 19.94 -41.08
N SER A 114 0.07 18.88 -41.62
CA SER A 114 0.48 17.73 -40.82
C SER A 114 1.54 18.07 -39.78
N LEU A 115 2.48 18.96 -40.13
CA LEU A 115 3.56 19.39 -39.25
C LEU A 115 3.04 20.32 -38.15
N GLU A 116 2.18 21.28 -38.50
CA GLU A 116 1.48 22.15 -37.54
C GLU A 116 0.68 21.32 -36.53
N ALA A 117 -0.08 20.31 -37.02
CA ALA A 117 -0.82 19.39 -36.16
C ALA A 117 0.11 18.59 -35.22
N PHE A 118 1.24 18.09 -35.73
CA PHE A 118 2.20 17.32 -34.94
C PHE A 118 2.83 18.16 -33.82
N VAL A 119 3.21 19.41 -34.12
CA VAL A 119 3.75 20.36 -33.14
C VAL A 119 2.70 20.69 -32.07
N MET A 120 1.44 20.90 -32.45
CA MET A 120 0.35 21.09 -31.48
C MET A 120 0.20 19.88 -30.55
N VAL A 121 0.17 18.66 -31.09
CA VAL A 121 0.06 17.44 -30.29
C VAL A 121 1.24 17.28 -29.33
N LEU A 122 2.47 17.47 -29.81
CA LEU A 122 3.66 17.41 -28.96
C LEU A 122 3.63 18.45 -27.85
N THR A 123 3.16 19.67 -28.14
CA THR A 123 3.03 20.74 -27.15
C THR A 123 2.02 20.35 -26.06
N VAL A 124 0.86 19.80 -26.45
CA VAL A 124 -0.15 19.32 -25.52
C VAL A 124 0.41 18.19 -24.64
N ILE A 125 1.10 17.21 -25.23
CA ILE A 125 1.73 16.11 -24.46
C ILE A 125 2.76 16.67 -23.48
N THR A 126 3.55 17.65 -23.88
CA THR A 126 4.58 18.27 -23.03
C THR A 126 3.98 18.98 -21.81
N ILE A 127 2.74 19.48 -21.90
CA ILE A 127 2.04 20.12 -20.78
C ILE A 127 1.28 19.09 -19.93
N VAL A 128 0.59 18.15 -20.55
CA VAL A 128 -0.30 17.20 -19.87
C VAL A 128 0.49 16.08 -19.18
N ALA A 129 1.56 15.58 -19.79
CA ALA A 129 2.34 14.46 -19.25
C ALA A 129 2.99 14.77 -17.89
N PRO A 130 3.60 15.95 -17.65
CA PRO A 130 4.06 16.33 -16.31
C PRO A 130 2.93 16.38 -15.27
N ALA A 131 1.76 16.91 -15.64
CA ALA A 131 0.63 17.02 -14.72
C ALA A 131 0.09 15.64 -14.31
N LEU A 132 -0.02 14.71 -15.26
CA LEU A 132 -0.36 13.32 -14.98
C LEU A 132 0.72 12.63 -14.13
N GLY A 133 2.00 12.85 -14.46
CA GLY A 133 3.12 12.33 -13.67
C GLY A 133 3.10 12.80 -12.21
N ALA A 134 2.76 14.07 -11.98
CA ALA A 134 2.59 14.63 -10.65
C ALA A 134 1.41 13.96 -9.90
N ALA A 135 0.25 13.78 -10.55
CA ALA A 135 -0.90 13.11 -9.96
C ALA A 135 -0.61 11.64 -9.57
N PHE A 136 0.16 10.92 -10.38
CA PHE A 136 0.59 9.56 -10.00
C PHE A 136 1.60 9.55 -8.86
N THR A 137 2.44 10.58 -8.77
CA THR A 137 3.36 10.73 -7.63
C THR A 137 2.58 10.99 -6.34
N THR A 138 1.57 11.87 -6.38
CA THR A 138 0.74 12.11 -5.19
C THR A 138 -0.11 10.89 -4.81
N LEU A 139 -0.59 10.10 -5.77
CA LEU A 139 -1.25 8.82 -5.49
C LEU A 139 -0.29 7.81 -4.85
N ALA A 140 0.94 7.70 -5.33
CA ALA A 140 1.93 6.82 -4.73
C ALA A 140 2.23 7.21 -3.27
N ASP A 141 2.35 8.52 -3.01
CA ASP A 141 2.56 9.05 -1.66
C ASP A 141 1.34 8.87 -0.75
N LEU A 142 0.12 9.01 -1.30
CA LEU A 142 -1.12 8.86 -0.54
C LEU A 142 -1.33 7.41 -0.11
N TYR A 143 -1.03 6.46 -0.98
CA TYR A 143 -1.25 5.04 -0.70
C TYR A 143 -0.12 4.37 0.09
N GLN A 144 1.02 5.04 0.26
CA GLN A 144 2.15 4.59 1.10
C GLN A 144 2.44 3.09 0.97
N TRP A 145 2.46 2.57 -0.27
CA TRP A 145 2.50 1.12 -0.52
C TRP A 145 3.66 0.42 0.18
N ASP A 146 4.82 1.07 0.25
CA ASP A 146 6.01 0.56 0.94
C ASP A 146 5.80 0.47 2.45
N ARG A 147 5.12 1.45 3.04
CA ARG A 147 4.76 1.42 4.47
C ARG A 147 3.80 0.26 4.74
N LEU A 148 2.79 0.06 3.89
CA LEU A 148 1.85 -1.04 4.05
C LEU A 148 2.55 -2.40 3.94
N ALA A 149 3.45 -2.57 2.97
CA ALA A 149 4.25 -3.78 2.84
C ALA A 149 5.11 -4.04 4.09
N SER A 150 5.78 -3.00 4.62
CA SER A 150 6.60 -3.11 5.83
C SER A 150 5.80 -3.46 7.09
N ILE A 151 4.57 -2.94 7.22
CA ILE A 151 3.66 -3.31 8.33
C ILE A 151 3.33 -4.80 8.27
N TYR A 152 2.91 -5.31 7.11
CA TYR A 152 2.60 -6.74 6.96
C TYR A 152 3.83 -7.66 7.10
N GLU A 153 5.02 -7.20 6.70
CA GLU A 153 6.27 -7.93 6.92
C GLU A 153 6.58 -8.03 8.42
N THR A 154 6.44 -6.92 9.15
CA THR A 154 6.61 -6.90 10.62
C THR A 154 5.57 -7.80 11.30
N ALA A 155 4.32 -7.80 10.81
CA ALA A 155 3.27 -8.68 11.31
C ALA A 155 3.60 -10.17 11.12
N LEU A 156 4.16 -10.53 9.95
CA LEU A 156 4.61 -11.90 9.68
C LEU A 156 5.74 -12.31 10.61
N GLU A 157 6.74 -11.45 10.80
CA GLU A 157 7.85 -11.69 11.73
C GLU A 157 7.34 -11.87 13.17
N ASN A 158 6.41 -11.02 13.61
CA ASN A 158 5.81 -11.13 14.94
C ASN A 158 4.97 -12.42 15.11
N LEU A 159 4.28 -12.86 14.05
CA LEU A 159 3.58 -14.16 14.05
C LEU A 159 4.55 -15.35 14.07
N GLU A 160 5.75 -15.22 13.51
CA GLU A 160 6.80 -16.24 13.63
C GLU A 160 7.35 -16.31 15.06
N VAL A 161 7.56 -15.15 15.70
CA VAL A 161 7.98 -15.08 17.12
C VAL A 161 6.91 -15.66 18.05
N ALA A 162 5.63 -15.36 17.81
CA ALA A 162 4.53 -15.95 18.58
C ALA A 162 4.47 -17.47 18.41
N ASP A 163 4.71 -17.97 17.19
CA ASP A 163 4.70 -19.41 16.88
C ASP A 163 5.90 -20.17 17.47
N ALA A 164 7.01 -19.50 17.69
CA ALA A 164 8.13 -20.05 18.45
C ALA A 164 7.77 -20.38 19.91
N GLN A 165 6.67 -19.83 20.45
CA GLN A 165 6.14 -20.14 21.79
C GLN A 165 5.09 -21.25 21.77
N SER A 166 4.90 -21.93 20.64
CA SER A 166 3.93 -23.02 20.52
C SER A 166 4.24 -24.18 21.48
N PRO A 167 3.20 -24.82 22.05
CA PRO A 167 3.38 -25.92 22.98
C PRO A 167 4.00 -27.15 22.30
N VAL A 168 5.03 -27.75 22.91
CA VAL A 168 5.62 -29.01 22.43
C VAL A 168 4.87 -30.23 22.96
N GLU A 169 4.81 -31.31 22.18
CA GLU A 169 3.98 -32.49 22.52
C GLU A 169 4.38 -33.19 23.82
N ASP A 170 5.65 -33.11 24.21
CA ASP A 170 6.22 -33.79 25.38
C ASP A 170 6.15 -32.95 26.66
N MET A 171 5.60 -31.72 26.59
CA MET A 171 5.49 -30.83 27.74
C MET A 171 4.45 -31.35 28.76
N PRO A 172 4.69 -31.24 30.08
CA PRO A 172 3.72 -31.57 31.13
C PRO A 172 2.36 -30.89 30.90
N ASP A 173 1.25 -31.51 31.29
CA ASP A 173 -0.12 -31.02 30.98
C ASP A 173 -0.39 -29.58 31.42
N LEU A 174 0.10 -29.22 32.62
CA LEU A 174 -0.08 -27.88 33.15
C LEU A 174 0.70 -26.83 32.34
N GLU A 175 1.94 -27.16 31.97
CA GLU A 175 2.79 -26.31 31.12
C GLU A 175 2.26 -26.23 29.68
N TYR A 176 1.74 -27.33 29.13
CA TYR A 176 1.13 -27.36 27.79
C TYR A 176 -0.09 -26.44 27.72
N ARG A 177 -0.93 -26.46 28.76
CA ARG A 177 -2.10 -25.59 28.83
C ARG A 177 -1.71 -24.11 28.97
N ALA A 178 -0.68 -23.81 29.77
CA ALA A 178 -0.19 -22.46 29.94
C ALA A 178 0.46 -21.92 28.65
N SER A 179 1.31 -22.71 27.99
CA SER A 179 1.95 -22.35 26.72
C SER A 179 0.94 -22.23 25.59
N LEU A 180 -0.06 -23.12 25.49
CA LEU A 180 -1.15 -22.98 24.51
C LEU A 180 -1.91 -21.66 24.69
N ARG A 181 -2.16 -21.26 25.93
CA ARG A 181 -2.82 -19.99 26.23
C ARG A 181 -1.94 -18.81 25.86
N ALA A 182 -0.67 -18.81 26.25
CA ALA A 182 0.28 -17.76 25.92
C ALA A 182 0.49 -17.62 24.40
N TYR A 183 0.60 -18.74 23.69
CA TYR A 183 0.67 -18.79 22.23
C TYR A 183 -0.58 -18.19 21.57
N ALA A 184 -1.77 -18.59 22.02
CA ALA A 184 -3.03 -18.07 21.46
C ALA A 184 -3.21 -16.58 21.76
N GLU A 185 -2.93 -16.14 22.99
CA GLU A 185 -2.99 -14.73 23.39
C GLU A 185 -1.97 -13.89 22.61
N GLY A 186 -0.71 -14.35 22.49
CA GLY A 186 0.32 -13.67 21.72
C GLY A 186 -0.01 -13.54 20.23
N ALA A 187 -0.52 -14.60 19.61
CA ALA A 187 -0.99 -14.55 18.22
C ALA A 187 -2.15 -13.58 18.02
N LEU A 188 -3.14 -13.59 18.92
CA LEU A 188 -4.29 -12.69 18.85
C LEU A 188 -3.92 -11.24 19.14
N ASP A 189 -2.96 -11.00 20.03
CA ASP A 189 -2.44 -9.67 20.31
C ASP A 189 -1.74 -9.09 19.08
N VAL A 190 -0.91 -9.87 18.37
CA VAL A 190 -0.32 -9.45 17.07
C VAL A 190 -1.43 -9.08 16.09
N MET A 191 -2.45 -9.92 15.92
CA MET A 191 -3.58 -9.62 15.01
C MET A 191 -4.35 -8.36 15.43
N ARG A 192 -4.51 -8.12 16.73
CA ARG A 192 -5.20 -6.95 17.27
C ARG A 192 -4.38 -5.68 17.06
N ASP A 193 -3.10 -5.73 17.36
CA ASP A 193 -2.19 -4.59 17.24
C ASP A 193 -2.05 -4.18 15.77
N GLU A 194 -1.97 -5.16 14.87
CA GLU A 194 -2.05 -4.91 13.43
C GLU A 194 -3.40 -4.27 13.07
N SER A 195 -4.52 -4.88 13.46
CA SER A 195 -5.86 -4.32 13.21
C SER A 195 -6.01 -2.88 13.73
N ALA A 196 -5.35 -2.55 14.84
CA ALA A 196 -5.32 -1.19 15.40
C ALA A 196 -4.43 -0.23 14.59
N GLN A 197 -3.31 -0.71 14.02
CA GLN A 197 -2.49 0.07 13.07
C GLN A 197 -3.27 0.40 11.80
N TRP A 198 -4.09 -0.54 11.29
CA TRP A 198 -5.06 -0.27 10.22
C TRP A 198 -6.19 0.69 10.69
N GLY A 199 -6.54 0.61 11.98
CA GLY A 199 -7.60 1.34 12.69
C GLY A 199 -7.30 2.78 13.13
N LEU A 200 -6.16 3.38 12.82
CA LEU A 200 -6.06 4.85 12.81
C LEU A 200 -6.73 5.50 11.57
N SER A 201 -7.42 4.68 10.77
CA SER A 201 -8.58 5.10 9.97
C SER A 201 -9.96 4.67 10.54
N ALA A 202 -10.02 3.90 11.64
CA ALA A 202 -11.26 3.54 12.33
C ALA A 202 -11.01 3.13 13.80
N ARG A 203 -11.32 4.05 14.73
CA ARG A 203 -11.34 3.85 16.20
C ARG A 203 -11.66 2.42 16.62
N ALA A 204 -10.96 1.94 17.65
CA ALA A 204 -11.29 0.69 18.32
C ALA A 204 -12.80 0.61 18.60
N PRO A 205 -13.48 -0.48 18.20
CA PRO A 205 -14.90 -0.62 18.43
C PRO A 205 -15.17 -0.72 19.93
N LEU A 206 -16.09 0.11 20.43
CA LEU A 206 -16.58 0.17 21.82
C LEU A 206 -16.94 -1.20 22.44
N GLN A 207 -17.09 -2.23 21.62
CA GLN A 207 -17.35 -3.61 22.05
C GLN A 207 -16.15 -4.26 22.74
N LEU A 208 -14.91 -3.92 22.35
CA LEU A 208 -13.71 -4.47 22.98
C LEU A 208 -13.47 -3.87 24.37
N GLU A 209 -13.72 -2.57 24.52
CA GLU A 209 -13.69 -1.89 25.83
C GLU A 209 -14.74 -2.50 26.76
N LYS A 210 -15.98 -2.73 26.27
CA LYS A 210 -17.01 -3.42 27.04
C LYS A 210 -16.62 -4.84 27.44
N PHE A 211 -16.02 -5.61 26.54
CA PHE A 211 -15.60 -6.97 26.85
C PHE A 211 -14.49 -7.00 27.91
N LEU A 212 -13.49 -6.11 27.80
CA LEU A 212 -12.43 -5.99 28.81
C LEU A 212 -12.96 -5.53 30.17
N GLU A 213 -13.95 -4.64 30.17
CA GLU A 213 -14.61 -4.18 31.40
C GLU A 213 -15.48 -5.29 32.02
N GLU A 214 -16.19 -6.07 31.21
CA GLU A 214 -16.94 -7.24 31.66
C GLU A 214 -16.02 -8.34 32.23
N GLU A 215 -14.89 -8.62 31.60
CA GLU A 215 -13.91 -9.60 32.10
C GLU A 215 -13.20 -9.10 33.37
N ARG A 216 -12.90 -7.80 33.49
CA ARG A 216 -12.43 -7.19 34.75
C ARG A 216 -13.46 -7.34 35.88
N LEU A 217 -14.73 -7.11 35.58
CA LEU A 217 -15.81 -7.26 36.56
C LEU A 217 -16.04 -8.72 36.93
N LYS A 218 -15.92 -9.66 35.98
CA LYS A 218 -15.96 -11.10 36.28
C LYS A 218 -14.78 -11.51 37.16
N ALA A 219 -13.56 -11.05 36.86
CA ALA A 219 -12.39 -11.34 37.68
C ALA A 219 -12.55 -10.79 39.11
N GLN A 220 -13.07 -9.57 39.27
CA GLN A 220 -13.40 -9.00 40.59
C GLN A 220 -14.48 -9.79 41.33
N ARG A 221 -15.50 -10.30 40.64
CA ARG A 221 -16.55 -11.13 41.26
C ARG A 221 -16.04 -12.52 41.64
N VAL A 222 -15.14 -13.09 40.85
CA VAL A 222 -14.55 -14.40 41.12
C VAL A 222 -13.52 -14.31 42.25
N GLY A 223 -12.96 -13.13 42.53
CA GLY A 223 -12.69 -12.69 43.91
C GLY A 223 -11.81 -13.61 44.78
N GLY A 224 -11.00 -14.47 44.18
CA GLY A 224 -9.76 -14.95 44.77
C GLY A 224 -8.66 -14.10 44.15
N SER A 225 -8.17 -13.10 44.88
CA SER A 225 -6.95 -12.39 44.50
C SER A 225 -5.85 -13.42 44.30
N ALA A 226 -5.02 -13.28 43.26
CA ALA A 226 -3.82 -14.12 43.13
C ALA A 226 -2.85 -13.93 44.31
N ASP A 227 -2.99 -12.85 45.08
CA ASP A 227 -2.26 -12.63 46.33
C ASP A 227 -2.77 -13.50 47.51
N ASP A 228 -4.00 -14.04 47.40
CA ASP A 228 -4.61 -14.91 48.43
C ASP A 228 -4.18 -16.39 48.30
N LEU A 229 -3.32 -16.72 47.31
CA LEU A 229 -2.67 -18.02 47.16
C LEU A 229 -1.25 -18.05 47.76
N THR A 230 -0.94 -17.13 48.67
CA THR A 230 0.18 -17.35 49.60
C THR A 230 -0.21 -18.44 50.59
N LEU A 231 0.17 -19.67 50.25
CA LEU A 231 0.32 -20.81 51.17
C LEU A 231 0.85 -20.32 52.51
N GLY A 232 0.08 -20.59 53.57
CA GLY A 232 0.25 -20.06 54.91
C GLY A 232 1.69 -19.85 55.34
N THR A 233 2.04 -18.57 55.54
CA THR A 233 3.11 -18.26 56.49
C THR A 233 2.52 -18.47 57.88
N PRO A 234 3.04 -19.40 58.70
CA PRO A 234 2.49 -19.66 60.03
C PRO A 234 2.48 -18.38 60.85
N GLU A 235 1.32 -18.06 61.40
CA GLU A 235 1.10 -16.93 62.30
C GLU A 235 2.11 -17.00 63.46
N PRO A 236 2.92 -15.96 63.70
CA PRO A 236 3.86 -15.96 64.82
C PRO A 236 3.07 -16.01 66.14
N PRO A 237 3.52 -16.82 67.13
CA PRO A 237 2.78 -17.03 68.36
C PRO A 237 2.58 -15.71 69.12
N ALA A 238 1.36 -15.53 69.63
CA ALA A 238 0.95 -14.34 70.35
C ALA A 238 1.85 -14.08 71.58
N PRO A 239 2.22 -12.81 71.85
CA PRO A 239 3.06 -12.48 73.01
C PRO A 239 2.29 -12.70 74.31
N ASP A 240 2.93 -13.42 75.25
CA ASP A 240 2.40 -13.72 76.58
C ASP A 240 1.99 -12.45 77.33
N ARG A 241 0.72 -12.40 77.77
CA ARG A 241 0.25 -11.32 78.63
C ARG A 241 0.87 -11.47 80.03
N PRO A 242 1.46 -10.40 80.59
CA PRO A 242 1.95 -10.43 81.97
C PRO A 242 0.76 -10.61 82.92
N LYS A 243 0.89 -11.58 83.83
CA LYS A 243 -0.04 -11.82 84.93
C LYS A 243 0.18 -10.74 85.99
N THR A 244 -0.87 -10.00 86.32
CA THR A 244 -0.99 -9.16 87.51
C THR A 244 -2.34 -9.43 88.16
#